data_AF-A0A7Y3ENR4-F1
#
_entry.id   AF-A0A7Y3ENR4-F1
#
_cell.length_a   1.000
_cell.length_b   1.000
_cell.length_c   1.000
_cell.angle_alpha   90.00
_cell.angle_beta   90.00
_cell.angle_gamma   90.00
#
_symmetry.space_group_name_H-M   'P 1'
#
loop_
_entity.id
_entity.type
_entity.pdbx_description
1 polymer ?
#
loop_
_entity_poly.entity_id
_entity_poly.type
_entity_poly.pdbx_seq_one_letter_code
_entity_poly.pdbx_strand_id
1 'polypeptide(L)'
;MIDNLEYNTEREQLIIPEYGRHLQKMINYATSRETKEERNKVAKAIIDVMGNLQPHFRDVPDFQHKLWDQLFIMSDFKLDVDSPYEKPLKEVLQARPEPLAYPQNHPKYRFYGNNIKTMIDVARTWEAGEMKDALIWTIANHMKKCFLNWNKDTVEDG
;
A
#
# COMPACT_ATOMS: atom_id res chain seq x y z
N MET A 1 3.30 -28.19 37.79
CA MET A 1 3.34 -27.95 36.33
C MET A 1 4.21 -26.73 36.13
N ILE A 2 5.29 -26.86 35.37
CA ILE A 2 6.27 -25.79 35.17
C ILE A 2 5.72 -24.90 34.05
N ASP A 3 5.35 -23.66 34.40
CA ASP A 3 5.10 -22.58 33.46
C ASP A 3 6.44 -22.28 32.76
N ASN A 4 6.64 -22.86 31.57
CA ASN A 4 7.79 -22.52 30.75
C ASN A 4 7.57 -21.11 30.21
N LEU A 5 8.43 -20.17 30.64
CA LEU A 5 8.54 -18.84 30.03
C LEU A 5 8.89 -19.02 28.54
N GLU A 6 7.89 -19.00 27.66
CA GLU A 6 8.11 -19.04 26.22
C GLU A 6 8.45 -17.63 25.72
N TYR A 7 9.70 -17.42 25.33
CA TYR A 7 10.12 -16.15 24.75
C TYR A 7 9.68 -16.03 23.30
N ASN A 8 9.16 -14.85 22.92
CA ASN A 8 8.70 -14.59 21.56
C ASN A 8 9.81 -14.70 20.49
N THR A 9 11.08 -14.55 20.89
CA THR A 9 12.27 -14.71 20.03
C THR A 9 12.58 -16.15 19.66
N GLU A 10 12.07 -17.13 20.41
CA GLU A 10 12.27 -18.57 20.13
C GLU A 10 11.12 -19.17 19.33
N ARG A 11 10.07 -18.39 19.08
CA ARG A 11 8.86 -18.82 18.37
C ARG A 11 8.95 -18.53 16.89
N GLU A 12 8.32 -19.39 16.08
CA GLU A 12 8.20 -19.21 14.63
C GLU A 12 7.73 -17.80 14.28
N GLN A 13 8.30 -17.16 13.26
CA GLN A 13 7.89 -15.81 12.91
C GLN A 13 6.43 -15.79 12.43
N LEU A 14 5.63 -14.82 12.89
CA LEU A 14 4.30 -14.60 12.34
C LEU A 14 4.41 -13.91 10.98
N ILE A 15 3.81 -14.51 9.95
CA ILE A 15 3.78 -13.91 8.61
C ILE A 15 2.81 -12.72 8.59
N ILE A 16 1.65 -12.88 9.23
CA ILE A 16 0.62 -11.84 9.40
C ILE A 16 0.32 -11.68 10.90
N PRO A 17 0.98 -10.74 11.61
CA PRO A 17 0.82 -10.57 13.05
C PRO A 17 -0.61 -10.29 13.52
N GLU A 18 -1.44 -9.69 12.67
CA GLU A 18 -2.81 -9.25 12.94
C GLU A 18 -3.75 -10.40 13.33
N TYR A 19 -3.52 -11.59 12.81
CA TYR A 19 -4.31 -12.79 13.13
C TYR A 19 -3.85 -13.51 14.41
N GLY A 20 -2.68 -13.16 14.91
CA GLY A 20 -2.11 -13.72 16.13
C GLY A 20 -1.66 -15.18 16.03
N ARG A 21 -1.14 -15.67 17.16
CA ARG A 21 -0.48 -16.99 17.27
C ARG A 21 -1.42 -18.18 17.13
N HIS A 22 -2.67 -18.04 17.57
CA HIS A 22 -3.64 -19.13 17.51
C HIS A 22 -3.99 -19.49 16.07
N LEU A 23 -4.14 -18.49 15.19
CA LEU A 23 -4.41 -18.74 13.78
C LEU A 23 -3.23 -19.45 13.11
N GLN A 24 -2.00 -18.98 13.35
CA GLN A 24 -0.80 -19.64 12.83
C GLN A 24 -0.72 -21.11 13.28
N LYS A 25 -1.04 -21.42 14.53
CA LYS A 25 -1.08 -22.82 15.02
C LYS A 25 -2.13 -23.66 14.30
N MET A 26 -3.31 -23.11 14.02
CA MET A 26 -4.35 -23.83 13.26
C MET A 26 -3.92 -24.10 11.82
N ILE A 27 -3.23 -23.14 11.18
CA ILE A 27 -2.71 -23.30 9.82
C ILE A 27 -1.58 -24.34 9.79
N ASN A 28 -0.66 -24.29 10.75
CA ASN A 28 0.39 -25.31 10.88
C ASN A 28 -0.22 -26.70 11.12
N TYR A 29 -1.27 -26.79 11.92
CA TYR A 29 -2.02 -28.02 12.12
C TYR A 29 -2.67 -28.52 10.82
N ALA A 30 -3.30 -27.63 10.03
CA ALA A 30 -3.86 -27.96 8.73
C ALA A 30 -2.78 -28.52 7.79
N THR A 31 -1.63 -27.86 7.69
CA THR A 31 -0.50 -28.31 6.85
C THR A 31 0.06 -29.68 7.29
N SER A 32 -0.04 -30.03 8.58
CA SER A 32 0.43 -31.31 9.12
C SER A 32 -0.48 -32.52 8.84
N ARG A 33 -1.71 -32.31 8.33
CA ARG A 33 -2.66 -33.42 8.08
C ARG A 33 -2.21 -34.27 6.89
N GLU A 34 -2.40 -35.59 7.01
CA GLU A 34 -1.93 -36.56 6.02
C GLU A 34 -2.80 -36.59 4.75
N THR A 35 -4.12 -36.50 4.91
CA THR A 35 -5.04 -36.62 3.78
C THR A 35 -5.48 -35.25 3.25
N LYS A 36 -5.70 -35.17 1.94
CA LYS A 36 -6.22 -33.96 1.29
C LYS A 36 -7.63 -33.61 1.80
N GLU A 37 -8.47 -34.60 2.12
CA GLU A 37 -9.81 -34.33 2.67
C GLU A 37 -9.73 -33.66 4.04
N GLU A 38 -8.85 -34.12 4.92
CA GLU A 38 -8.65 -33.49 6.24
C GLU A 38 -8.09 -32.08 6.11
N ARG A 39 -7.09 -31.88 5.24
CA ARG A 39 -6.54 -30.54 4.95
C ARG A 39 -7.63 -29.58 4.47
N ASN A 40 -8.47 -30.01 3.53
CA ASN A 40 -9.59 -29.23 3.02
C ASN A 40 -10.62 -28.90 4.11
N LYS A 41 -10.96 -29.87 4.97
CA LYS A 41 -11.92 -29.67 6.05
C LYS A 41 -11.41 -28.65 7.07
N VAL A 42 -10.15 -28.77 7.48
CA VAL A 42 -9.53 -27.86 8.44
C VAL A 42 -9.37 -26.47 7.83
N ALA A 43 -8.93 -26.36 6.57
CA ALA A 43 -8.79 -25.08 5.89
C ALA A 43 -10.11 -24.29 5.83
N LYS A 44 -11.23 -24.94 5.50
CA LYS A 44 -12.56 -24.30 5.51
C LYS A 44 -12.92 -23.78 6.91
N ALA A 45 -12.68 -24.57 7.96
CA ALA A 45 -12.92 -24.13 9.33
C ALA A 45 -12.06 -22.93 9.73
N ILE A 46 -10.80 -22.87 9.26
CA ILE A 46 -9.91 -21.72 9.50
C ILE A 46 -10.44 -20.47 8.80
N ILE A 47 -10.89 -20.57 7.55
CA ILE A 47 -11.48 -19.46 6.80
C ILE A 47 -12.71 -18.90 7.54
N ASP A 48 -13.56 -19.77 8.08
CA ASP A 48 -14.71 -19.35 8.88
C ASP A 48 -14.29 -18.58 10.15
N VAL A 49 -13.23 -19.03 10.82
CA VAL A 49 -12.68 -18.33 12.00
C VAL A 49 -12.08 -16.97 11.60
N MET A 50 -11.31 -16.91 10.50
CA MET A 50 -10.74 -15.66 9.99
C MET A 50 -11.84 -14.64 9.64
N GLY A 51 -12.93 -15.08 9.00
CA GLY A 51 -14.06 -14.23 8.67
C GLY A 51 -14.82 -13.69 9.88
N ASN A 52 -14.88 -14.45 10.97
CA ASN A 52 -15.47 -13.98 12.24
C ASN A 52 -14.57 -12.96 12.96
N LEU A 53 -13.25 -13.13 12.87
CA LEU A 53 -12.28 -12.21 13.46
C LEU A 53 -12.26 -10.85 12.77
N GLN A 54 -12.59 -10.80 11.47
CA GLN A 54 -12.54 -9.58 10.68
C GLN A 54 -13.91 -9.21 10.10
N PRO A 55 -14.86 -8.76 10.93
CA PRO A 55 -16.22 -8.43 10.49
C PRO A 55 -16.28 -7.27 9.49
N HIS A 56 -15.28 -6.39 9.51
CA HIS A 56 -15.15 -5.24 8.60
C HIS A 56 -14.98 -5.66 7.13
N PHE A 57 -14.61 -6.91 6.86
CA PHE A 57 -14.48 -7.40 5.49
C PHE A 57 -15.81 -7.81 4.85
N ARG A 58 -16.93 -7.79 5.58
CA ARG A 58 -18.25 -8.16 5.03
C ARG A 58 -18.74 -7.24 3.91
N ASP A 59 -18.32 -5.98 3.91
CA ASP A 59 -18.70 -5.00 2.90
C ASP A 59 -17.76 -4.98 1.69
N VAL A 60 -16.72 -5.81 1.71
CA VAL A 60 -15.71 -5.86 0.66
C VAL A 60 -16.07 -6.96 -0.36
N PRO A 61 -16.27 -6.60 -1.65
CA PRO A 61 -16.39 -7.58 -2.71
C PRO A 61 -15.19 -8.55 -2.68
N ASP A 62 -15.46 -9.83 -2.90
CA ASP A 62 -14.44 -10.89 -2.89
C ASP A 62 -13.68 -11.05 -1.56
N PHE A 63 -14.29 -10.74 -0.41
CA PHE A 63 -13.62 -10.93 0.87
C PHE A 63 -13.14 -12.37 1.10
N GLN A 64 -13.92 -13.36 0.65
CA GLN A 64 -13.54 -14.77 0.75
C GLN A 64 -12.24 -15.05 0.01
N HIS A 65 -12.04 -14.45 -1.17
CA HIS A 65 -10.81 -14.56 -1.94
C HIS A 65 -9.61 -14.07 -1.11
N LYS A 66 -9.74 -12.91 -0.45
CA LYS A 66 -8.69 -12.35 0.42
C LYS A 66 -8.36 -13.27 1.60
N LEU A 67 -9.35 -13.93 2.20
CA LEU A 67 -9.12 -14.88 3.29
C LEU A 67 -8.34 -16.10 2.81
N TRP A 68 -8.68 -16.61 1.63
CA TRP A 68 -7.94 -17.69 0.97
C TRP A 68 -6.49 -17.28 0.67
N ASP A 69 -6.28 -16.08 0.14
CA ASP A 69 -4.93 -15.56 -0.10
C ASP A 69 -4.11 -15.51 1.18
N GLN A 70 -4.69 -14.95 2.24
CA GLN A 70 -4.04 -14.84 3.54
C GLN A 70 -3.73 -16.20 4.15
N LEU A 71 -4.63 -17.19 4.01
CA LEU A 71 -4.39 -18.58 4.43
C LEU A 71 -3.16 -19.16 3.71
N PHE A 72 -3.08 -19.02 2.39
CA PHE A 72 -1.94 -19.53 1.61
C PHE A 72 -0.63 -18.84 1.99
N ILE A 73 -0.66 -17.51 2.14
CA ILE A 73 0.49 -16.70 2.58
C ILE A 73 0.98 -17.17 3.96
N MET A 74 0.08 -17.32 4.94
CA MET A 74 0.42 -17.77 6.29
C MET A 74 0.90 -19.22 6.36
N SER A 75 0.59 -20.04 5.35
CA SER A 75 1.12 -21.40 5.21
C SER A 75 2.48 -21.48 4.50
N ASP A 76 3.08 -20.34 4.12
CA ASP A 76 4.25 -20.28 3.23
C ASP A 76 4.04 -21.10 1.93
N PHE A 77 2.81 -21.08 1.41
CA PHE A 77 2.39 -21.82 0.21
C PHE A 77 2.54 -23.35 0.28
N LYS A 78 2.78 -23.92 1.47
CA LYS A 78 2.93 -25.37 1.67
C LYS A 78 1.61 -26.11 1.77
N LEU A 79 0.51 -25.40 2.02
CA LEU A 79 -0.80 -25.99 2.17
C LEU A 79 -1.39 -26.39 0.80
N ASP A 80 -1.60 -27.69 0.62
CA ASP A 80 -2.26 -28.25 -0.55
C ASP A 80 -3.73 -28.57 -0.25
N VAL A 81 -4.59 -27.65 -0.68
CA VAL A 81 -6.04 -27.64 -0.51
C VAL A 81 -6.74 -27.15 -1.78
N ASP A 82 -7.98 -27.58 -1.97
CA ASP A 82 -8.84 -27.17 -3.07
C ASP A 82 -9.48 -25.82 -2.73
N SER A 83 -8.85 -24.77 -3.24
CA SER A 83 -9.39 -23.40 -3.21
C SER A 83 -10.23 -23.15 -4.46
N PRO A 84 -11.41 -22.50 -4.34
CA PRO A 84 -12.19 -22.05 -5.49
C PRO A 84 -11.56 -20.86 -6.22
N TYR A 85 -10.54 -20.24 -5.63
CA TYR A 85 -9.77 -19.12 -6.19
C TYR A 85 -8.34 -19.53 -6.53
N GLU A 86 -7.73 -18.83 -7.49
CA GLU A 86 -6.33 -19.05 -7.87
C GLU A 86 -5.39 -18.81 -6.69
N LYS A 87 -4.34 -19.62 -6.58
CA LYS A 87 -3.35 -19.45 -5.52
C LYS A 87 -2.51 -18.19 -5.81
N PRO A 88 -2.27 -17.32 -4.82
CA PRO A 88 -1.40 -16.17 -5.02
C PRO A 88 0.00 -16.64 -5.43
N LEU A 89 0.63 -15.93 -6.38
CA LEU A 89 2.00 -16.21 -6.78
C LEU A 89 2.97 -15.61 -5.75
N LYS A 90 3.80 -16.48 -5.15
CA LYS A 90 4.86 -16.07 -4.21
C LYS A 90 5.79 -14.99 -4.80
N GLU A 91 6.04 -15.05 -6.11
CA GLU A 91 6.88 -14.10 -6.84
C GLU A 91 6.31 -12.69 -6.85
N VAL A 92 4.98 -12.54 -6.96
CA VAL A 92 4.31 -11.23 -6.98
C VAL A 92 4.39 -10.56 -5.60
N LEU A 93 4.31 -11.34 -4.52
CA LEU A 93 4.40 -10.82 -3.15
C LEU A 93 5.83 -10.47 -2.74
N GLN A 94 6.84 -11.14 -3.30
CA GLN A 94 8.25 -10.84 -3.05
C GLN A 94 8.81 -9.76 -3.98
N ALA A 95 8.06 -9.38 -5.01
CA ALA A 95 8.45 -8.30 -5.90
C ALA A 95 8.65 -7.02 -5.09
N ARG A 96 9.87 -6.46 -5.17
CA ARG A 96 10.13 -5.15 -4.57
C ARG A 96 9.25 -4.11 -5.26
N PRO A 97 8.65 -3.18 -4.51
CA PRO A 97 7.96 -2.06 -5.13
C PRO A 97 8.94 -1.31 -6.04
N GLU A 98 8.46 -0.83 -7.18
CA GLU A 98 9.30 -0.05 -8.07
C GLU A 98 9.79 1.21 -7.35
N PRO A 99 11.10 1.52 -7.43
CA PRO A 99 11.62 2.73 -6.84
C PRO A 99 10.98 3.94 -7.51
N LEU A 100 10.25 4.74 -6.71
CA LEU A 100 9.74 6.02 -7.17
C LEU A 100 10.91 6.97 -7.41
N ALA A 101 11.03 7.49 -8.63
CA ALA A 101 11.96 8.57 -8.90
C ALA A 101 11.55 9.78 -8.06
N TYR A 102 12.42 10.21 -7.14
CA TYR A 102 12.19 11.45 -6.42
C TYR A 102 12.24 12.60 -7.43
N PRO A 103 11.25 13.51 -7.45
CA PRO A 103 11.29 14.64 -8.37
C PRO A 103 12.47 15.57 -7.98
N GLN A 104 13.61 15.39 -8.64
CA GLN A 104 14.76 16.29 -8.53
C GLN A 104 14.43 17.59 -9.25
N ASN A 105 13.90 18.54 -8.51
CA ASN A 105 13.65 19.88 -9.01
C ASN A 105 14.73 20.83 -8.46
N HIS A 106 15.58 21.33 -9.35
CA HIS A 106 16.51 22.44 -9.07
C HIS A 106 15.94 23.73 -9.67
N PRO A 107 14.96 24.39 -9.04
CA PRO A 107 14.37 25.60 -9.60
C PRO A 107 15.43 26.71 -9.68
N LYS A 108 15.77 27.14 -10.90
CA LYS A 108 16.65 28.30 -11.17
C LYS A 108 16.12 29.58 -10.49
N TYR A 109 14.80 29.72 -10.38
CA TYR A 109 14.12 30.85 -9.74
C TYR A 109 13.31 30.37 -8.53
N ARG A 110 13.97 30.30 -7.36
CA ARG A 110 13.41 29.71 -6.14
C ARG A 110 12.11 30.37 -5.66
N PHE A 111 11.96 31.66 -5.93
CA PHE A 111 10.79 32.47 -5.56
C PHE A 111 9.54 32.23 -6.41
N TYR A 112 9.67 31.56 -7.56
CA TYR A 112 8.53 31.18 -8.40
C TYR A 112 8.14 29.70 -8.27
N GLY A 113 8.98 28.89 -7.60
CA GLY A 113 8.82 27.45 -7.54
C GLY A 113 8.81 26.78 -8.93
N ASN A 114 8.39 25.51 -8.98
CA ASN A 114 8.33 24.76 -10.24
C ASN A 114 7.04 25.05 -11.04
N ASN A 115 5.98 25.46 -10.36
CA ASN A 115 4.66 25.63 -10.98
C ASN A 115 4.63 26.73 -12.04
N ILE A 116 5.28 27.87 -11.79
CA ILE A 116 5.37 28.95 -12.79
C ILE A 116 6.07 28.46 -14.06
N LYS A 117 7.15 27.69 -13.91
CA LYS A 117 7.86 27.11 -15.06
C LYS A 117 6.95 26.15 -15.83
N THR A 118 6.28 25.23 -15.15
CA THR A 118 5.33 24.30 -15.78
C THR A 118 4.21 25.03 -16.51
N MET A 119 3.64 26.08 -15.91
CA MET A 119 2.58 26.88 -16.56
C MET A 119 3.09 27.60 -17.81
N ILE A 120 4.33 28.11 -17.79
CA ILE A 120 4.97 28.71 -18.97
C ILE A 120 5.20 27.66 -20.06
N ASP A 121 5.69 26.47 -19.70
CA ASP A 121 5.92 25.39 -20.65
C ASP A 121 4.62 24.92 -21.32
N VAL A 122 3.51 24.84 -20.56
CA VAL A 122 2.17 24.57 -21.12
C VAL A 122 1.67 25.72 -22.00
N ALA A 123 1.83 26.97 -21.57
CA ALA A 123 1.41 28.12 -22.38
C ALA A 123 2.16 28.20 -23.73
N ARG A 124 3.39 27.68 -23.79
CA ARG A 124 4.16 27.58 -25.04
C ARG A 124 3.62 26.55 -26.02
N THR A 125 2.91 25.51 -25.57
CA THR A 125 2.31 24.51 -26.47
C THR A 125 0.98 24.93 -27.06
N TRP A 126 0.39 26.04 -26.59
CA TRP A 126 -0.89 26.56 -27.09
C TRP A 126 -0.68 27.42 -28.34
N GLU A 127 -1.63 27.33 -29.27
CA GLU A 127 -1.72 28.21 -30.44
C GLU A 127 -2.08 29.64 -30.03
N ALA A 128 -1.73 30.61 -30.89
CA ALA A 128 -2.08 32.01 -30.64
C ALA A 128 -3.61 32.20 -30.66
N GLY A 129 -4.14 32.83 -29.60
CA GLY A 129 -5.57 33.08 -29.45
C GLY A 129 -5.93 33.56 -28.04
N GLU A 130 -7.19 33.95 -27.85
CA GLU A 130 -7.67 34.58 -26.61
C GLU A 130 -7.40 33.73 -25.36
N MET A 131 -7.48 32.41 -25.48
CA MET A 131 -7.21 31.47 -24.39
C MET A 131 -5.74 31.49 -23.96
N LYS A 132 -4.80 31.60 -24.91
CA LYS A 132 -3.36 31.71 -24.62
C LYS A 132 -3.05 33.05 -23.97
N ASP A 133 -3.64 34.13 -24.45
CA ASP A 133 -3.45 35.47 -23.88
C ASP A 133 -3.99 35.54 -22.44
N ALA A 134 -5.17 34.96 -22.18
CA ALA A 134 -5.73 34.85 -20.84
C ALA A 134 -4.84 34.03 -19.89
N LEU A 135 -4.24 32.94 -20.39
CA LEU A 135 -3.30 32.13 -19.62
C LEU A 135 -2.02 32.90 -19.31
N ILE A 136 -1.45 33.63 -20.28
CA ILE A 136 -0.28 34.50 -20.10
C ILE A 136 -0.55 35.57 -19.03
N TRP A 137 -1.71 36.24 -19.09
CA TRP A 137 -2.11 37.22 -18.09
C TRP A 137 -2.24 36.61 -16.69
N THR A 138 -2.82 35.42 -16.60
CA THR A 138 -2.93 34.68 -15.33
C THR A 138 -1.56 34.33 -14.76
N ILE A 139 -0.64 33.85 -15.59
CA ILE A 139 0.73 33.52 -15.20
C ILE A 139 1.46 34.78 -14.71
N ALA A 140 1.36 35.89 -15.43
CA ALA A 140 1.99 37.15 -15.04
C ALA A 140 1.47 37.68 -13.70
N ASN A 141 0.16 37.60 -13.48
CA ASN A 141 -0.46 37.95 -12.20
C ASN A 141 0.01 37.04 -11.06
N HIS A 142 0.15 35.74 -11.33
CA HIS A 142 0.68 34.78 -10.35
C HIS A 142 2.15 35.08 -10.02
N MET A 143 2.98 35.38 -11.01
CA MET A 143 4.37 35.81 -10.82
C MET A 143 4.46 37.07 -9.96
N LYS A 144 3.62 38.09 -10.20
CA LYS A 144 3.57 39.30 -9.38
C LYS A 144 3.24 39.00 -7.92
N LYS A 145 2.28 38.10 -7.67
CA LYS A 145 1.93 37.66 -6.31
C LYS A 145 3.08 36.92 -5.61
N CYS A 146 3.73 35.97 -6.30
CA CYS A 146 4.89 35.25 -5.77
C CYS A 146 6.03 36.20 -5.38
N PHE A 147 6.34 37.17 -6.24
CA PHE A 147 7.37 38.18 -5.97
C PHE A 147 7.06 39.04 -4.74
N LEU A 148 5.80 39.50 -4.60
CA LEU A 148 5.38 40.30 -3.45
C LEU A 148 5.39 39.51 -2.14
N ASN A 149 4.97 38.24 -2.17
CA ASN A 149 5.01 37.39 -0.97
C ASN A 149 6.45 37.14 -0.52
N TRP A 150 7.35 36.81 -1.45
CA TRP A 150 8.76 36.57 -1.11
C TRP A 150 9.45 37.81 -0.51
N ASN A 151 9.10 39.02 -0.98
CA ASN A 151 9.66 40.27 -0.47
C ASN A 151 9.01 40.78 0.83
N LYS A 152 7.85 40.25 1.23
CA LYS A 152 7.21 40.63 2.51
C LYS A 152 7.89 39.96 3.71
N ASP A 153 8.48 38.79 3.54
CA ASP A 153 9.24 38.09 4.58
C ASP A 153 10.65 38.70 4.82
N THR A 154 11.04 39.72 4.04
CA THR A 154 12.31 40.48 4.24
C THR A 154 12.16 41.76 5.06
N VAL A 155 11.00 42.02 5.68
CA VAL A 155 10.84 43.11 6.66
C VAL A 155 11.08 42.55 8.05
N GLU A 156 12.28 42.79 8.59
CA GLU A 156 12.58 42.55 10.01
C GLU A 156 11.59 43.34 10.89
N ASP A 157 11.01 42.65 11.87
CA ASP A 157 10.30 43.26 12.99
C ASP A 157 11.34 44.00 13.83
N GLY A 158 11.45 45.31 13.61
CA GLY A 158 12.32 46.23 14.35
C GLY A 158 11.58 46.94 15.46
#